data_AF-A0A0G4PB18-F1
#
_entry.id   AF-A0A0G4PB18-F1
#
_cell.length_a   1.000
_cell.length_b   1.000
_cell.length_c   1.000
_cell.angle_alpha   90.00
_cell.angle_beta   90.00
_cell.angle_gamma   90.00
#
_symmetry.space_group_name_H-M   'P 1'
#
loop_
_entity.id
_entity.type
_entity.pdbx_description
1 polymer ?
#
loop_
_entity_poly.entity_id
_entity_poly.type
_entity_poly.pdbx_seq_one_letter_code
_entity_poly.pdbx_strand_id
1 'polypeptide(L)'
;MLAGLYQDQIRKADKKAKAVKVSEGRSQRLDKPKLSQYHLEAHHKATLYLYTLYFTLVDNPFVGFYNPISESQIPPKAARDAIREIDRINSRLRDRNVANGLDLGLGQIQWQRFVEKWETILFMLNTPQPGELDTKPLMLALSDMCKEYDYPNAWASLPPREPAETHGVNKIKTE
;
A
#
# COMPACT_ATOMS: atom_id res chain seq x y z
N MET A 1 54.36 -30.03 19.50
CA MET A 1 53.59 -30.04 18.23
C MET A 1 52.08 -29.85 18.45
N LEU A 2 51.63 -29.01 19.39
CA LEU A 2 50.19 -28.79 19.67
C LEU A 2 49.73 -27.35 19.39
N ALA A 3 50.63 -26.36 19.42
CA ALA A 3 50.28 -24.95 19.20
C ALA A 3 49.90 -24.63 17.74
N GLY A 4 50.51 -25.30 16.76
CA GLY A 4 50.22 -25.06 15.32
C GLY A 4 48.83 -25.54 14.88
N LEU A 5 48.37 -26.67 15.43
CA LEU A 5 47.04 -27.21 15.12
C LEU A 5 45.90 -26.32 15.64
N TYR A 6 46.12 -25.64 16.77
CA TYR A 6 45.11 -24.76 17.37
C TYR A 6 44.95 -23.45 16.56
N GLN A 7 46.05 -22.87 16.07
CA GLN A 7 46.00 -21.67 15.22
C GLN A 7 45.34 -21.94 13.86
N ASP A 8 45.53 -23.13 13.28
CA ASP A 8 44.88 -23.52 12.04
C ASP A 8 43.37 -23.74 12.19
N GLN A 9 42.92 -24.25 13.34
CA GLN A 9 41.49 -24.39 13.62
C GLN A 9 40.81 -23.03 13.79
N ILE A 10 41.45 -22.08 14.50
CA ILE A 10 40.94 -20.71 14.65
C ILE A 10 40.85 -20.01 13.29
N ARG A 11 41.90 -20.12 12.45
CA ARG A 11 41.92 -19.52 11.11
C ARG A 11 40.86 -20.11 10.18
N LYS A 12 40.55 -21.41 10.30
CA LYS A 12 39.45 -22.04 9.54
C LYS A 12 38.08 -21.59 10.05
N ALA A 13 37.90 -21.46 11.36
CA ALA A 13 36.66 -20.97 11.96
C ALA A 13 36.38 -19.51 11.54
N ASP A 14 37.39 -18.64 11.55
CA ASP A 14 37.27 -17.24 11.11
C ASP A 14 36.95 -17.11 9.61
N LYS A 15 37.55 -17.96 8.77
CA LYS A 15 37.21 -18.01 7.33
C LYS A 15 35.77 -18.45 7.11
N LYS A 16 35.29 -19.43 7.89
CA LYS A 16 33.91 -19.92 7.81
C LYS A 16 32.92 -18.86 8.33
N ALA A 17 33.24 -18.18 9.43
CA ALA A 17 32.44 -17.09 9.98
C ALA A 17 32.38 -15.86 9.04
N LYS A 18 33.49 -15.52 8.38
CA LYS A 18 33.50 -14.48 7.34
C LYS A 18 32.72 -14.90 6.09
N ALA A 19 32.79 -16.16 5.68
CA ALA A 19 31.98 -16.66 4.56
C ALA A 19 30.48 -16.61 4.87
N VAL A 20 30.08 -16.96 6.10
CA VAL A 20 28.68 -16.87 6.58
C VAL A 20 28.21 -15.41 6.63
N LYS A 21 29.05 -14.49 7.13
CA LYS A 21 28.73 -13.05 7.13
C LYS A 21 28.65 -12.44 5.72
N VAL A 22 29.44 -12.94 4.76
CA VAL A 22 29.37 -12.50 3.36
C VAL A 22 28.13 -13.07 2.66
N SER A 23 27.66 -14.27 3.03
CA SER A 23 26.37 -14.80 2.55
C SER A 23 25.16 -14.12 3.19
N GLU A 24 25.25 -13.69 4.44
CA GLU A 24 24.18 -12.94 5.13
C GLU A 24 24.13 -11.46 4.73
N GLY A 25 25.27 -10.88 4.31
CA GLY A 25 25.35 -9.51 3.78
C GLY A 25 24.90 -9.37 2.32
N ARG A 26 24.78 -10.48 1.57
CA ARG A 26 23.98 -10.56 0.34
C ARG A 26 22.55 -10.89 0.73
N SER A 27 21.89 -9.95 1.41
CA SER A 27 20.46 -9.79 1.22
C SER A 27 20.29 -9.59 -0.29
N GLN A 28 19.93 -10.67 -0.99
CA GLN A 28 19.33 -10.56 -2.29
C GLN A 28 18.19 -9.57 -2.07
N ARG A 29 18.38 -8.34 -2.55
CA ARG A 29 17.25 -7.58 -3.05
C ARG A 29 16.67 -8.49 -4.12
N LEU A 30 15.79 -9.41 -3.71
CA LEU A 30 14.82 -10.03 -4.57
C LEU A 30 14.10 -8.83 -5.15
N ASP A 31 14.51 -8.43 -6.35
CA ASP A 31 13.79 -7.44 -7.12
C ASP A 31 12.32 -7.86 -7.04
N LYS A 32 11.49 -7.01 -6.44
CA LYS A 32 10.06 -7.31 -6.28
C LYS A 32 9.55 -7.81 -7.64
N PRO A 33 8.82 -8.93 -7.68
CA PRO A 33 8.33 -9.47 -8.94
C PRO A 33 7.64 -8.35 -9.73
N LYS A 34 8.11 -8.10 -10.95
CA LYS A 34 7.62 -6.96 -11.73
C LYS A 34 6.14 -7.18 -12.05
N LEU A 35 5.32 -6.17 -11.73
CA LEU A 35 3.89 -6.22 -12.06
C LEU A 35 3.68 -6.38 -13.57
N SER A 36 2.92 -7.41 -13.93
CA SER A 36 2.39 -7.59 -15.29
C SER A 36 1.23 -6.62 -15.59
N GLN A 37 0.90 -6.45 -16.87
CA GLN A 37 -0.16 -5.55 -17.34
C GLN A 37 -1.51 -5.72 -16.62
N TYR A 38 -1.92 -6.96 -16.32
CA TYR A 38 -3.20 -7.20 -15.65
C TYR A 38 -3.25 -6.72 -14.20
N HIS A 39 -2.11 -6.59 -13.51
CA HIS A 39 -2.06 -5.95 -12.19
C HIS A 39 -2.31 -4.45 -12.34
N LEU A 40 -1.65 -3.81 -13.30
CA LEU A 40 -1.83 -2.38 -13.56
C LEU A 40 -3.29 -2.04 -13.92
N GLU A 41 -3.93 -2.87 -14.75
CA GLU A 41 -5.35 -2.74 -15.06
C GLU A 41 -6.26 -2.93 -13.83
N ALA A 42 -5.89 -3.84 -12.92
CA ALA A 42 -6.62 -4.05 -11.67
C ALA A 42 -6.50 -2.82 -10.75
N HIS A 43 -5.30 -2.25 -10.60
CA HIS A 43 -5.09 -1.01 -9.85
C HIS A 43 -5.84 0.19 -10.46
N HIS A 44 -5.86 0.30 -11.79
CA HIS A 44 -6.62 1.33 -12.48
C HIS A 44 -8.13 1.19 -12.19
N LYS A 45 -8.69 -0.02 -12.30
CA LYS A 45 -10.09 -0.28 -11.95
C LYS A 45 -10.40 -0.01 -10.49
N ALA A 46 -9.49 -0.39 -9.59
CA ALA A 46 -9.65 -0.19 -8.16
C ALA A 46 -9.58 1.28 -7.74
N THR A 47 -8.98 2.15 -8.54
CA THR A 47 -8.77 3.56 -8.21
C THR A 47 -10.10 4.27 -7.92
N LEU A 48 -11.15 4.04 -8.70
CA LEU A 48 -12.48 4.62 -8.46
C LEU A 48 -13.07 4.19 -7.10
N TYR A 49 -12.90 2.92 -6.74
CA TYR A 49 -13.40 2.40 -5.46
C TYR A 49 -12.59 2.95 -4.29
N LEU A 50 -11.27 3.06 -4.42
CA LEU A 50 -10.41 3.70 -3.42
C LEU A 50 -10.77 5.17 -3.20
N TYR A 51 -11.15 5.90 -4.26
CA TYR A 51 -11.71 7.26 -4.12
C TYR A 51 -13.00 7.29 -3.31
N THR A 52 -13.89 6.32 -3.53
CA THR A 52 -15.12 6.21 -2.74
C THR A 52 -14.81 6.03 -1.26
N LEU A 53 -13.80 5.21 -0.91
CA LEU A 53 -13.36 5.04 0.47
C LEU A 53 -12.73 6.33 1.04
N TYR A 54 -11.86 6.99 0.27
CA TYR A 54 -11.23 8.26 0.65
C TYR A 54 -12.26 9.35 0.94
N PHE A 55 -13.23 9.59 0.04
CA PHE A 55 -14.25 10.61 0.26
C PHE A 55 -15.17 10.26 1.44
N THR A 56 -15.45 8.98 1.67
CA THR A 56 -16.18 8.55 2.87
C THR A 56 -15.41 8.92 4.16
N LEU A 57 -14.08 8.81 4.17
CA LEU A 57 -13.25 9.25 5.31
C LEU A 57 -13.21 10.77 5.47
N VAL A 58 -13.22 11.52 4.36
CA VAL A 58 -13.28 12.99 4.39
C VAL A 58 -14.60 13.45 5.02
N ASP A 59 -15.72 12.82 4.65
CA ASP A 59 -17.05 13.15 5.18
C ASP A 59 -17.22 12.71 6.64
N ASN A 60 -16.71 11.53 7.00
CA ASN A 60 -16.77 10.99 8.36
C ASN A 60 -15.44 10.29 8.72
N PRO A 61 -14.52 10.98 9.41
CA PRO A 61 -13.25 10.40 9.83
C PRO A 61 -13.36 9.24 10.82
N PHE A 62 -14.53 9.01 11.43
CA PHE A 62 -14.77 7.96 12.43
C PHE A 62 -15.55 6.77 11.86
N VAL A 63 -15.69 6.68 10.55
CA VAL A 63 -16.39 5.57 9.88
C VAL A 63 -15.69 4.22 10.18
N GLY A 64 -16.44 3.25 10.68
CA GLY A 64 -15.94 1.92 11.03
C GLY A 64 -16.00 0.97 9.84
N PHE A 65 -14.99 1.01 8.96
CA PHE A 65 -14.95 0.14 7.76
C PHE A 65 -14.87 -1.36 8.07
N TYR A 66 -14.28 -1.73 9.21
CA TYR A 66 -14.02 -3.13 9.59
C TYR A 66 -14.99 -3.66 10.63
N ASN A 67 -15.26 -2.84 11.64
CA ASN A 67 -16.00 -3.22 12.82
C ASN A 67 -16.70 -2.00 13.42
N PRO A 68 -17.80 -1.54 12.80
CA PRO A 68 -18.55 -0.40 13.32
C PRO A 68 -19.20 -0.78 14.66
N ILE A 69 -18.92 -0.02 15.72
CA ILE A 69 -19.48 -0.27 17.06
C ILE A 69 -20.80 0.48 17.32
N SER A 70 -21.17 1.40 16.43
CA SER A 70 -22.45 2.12 16.47
C SER A 70 -23.02 2.34 15.06
N GLU A 71 -24.32 2.61 14.96
CA GLU A 71 -24.98 2.89 13.68
C GLU A 71 -24.36 4.07 12.92
N SER A 72 -23.91 5.10 13.66
CA SER A 72 -23.26 6.29 13.10
C SER A 72 -21.90 6.01 12.46
N GLN A 73 -21.29 4.86 12.74
CA GLN A 73 -20.01 4.43 12.17
C GLN A 73 -20.19 3.47 11.01
N ILE A 74 -21.41 3.00 10.73
CA ILE A 74 -21.64 2.06 9.63
C ILE A 74 -21.29 2.76 8.31
N PRO A 75 -20.36 2.21 7.49
CA PRO A 75 -19.99 2.84 6.24
C PRO A 75 -21.20 2.95 5.31
N PRO A 76 -21.37 4.04 4.55
CA PRO A 76 -22.44 4.17 3.56
C PRO A 76 -22.46 2.99 2.58
N LYS A 77 -23.62 2.73 1.98
CA LYS A 77 -23.79 1.63 1.02
C LYS A 77 -22.73 1.66 -0.10
N ALA A 78 -22.45 2.84 -0.65
CA ALA A 78 -21.44 3.02 -1.70
C ALA A 78 -20.04 2.55 -1.26
N ALA A 79 -19.63 2.86 -0.03
CA ALA A 79 -18.35 2.44 0.52
C ALA A 79 -18.27 0.91 0.72
N ARG A 80 -19.36 0.31 1.20
CA ARG A 80 -19.44 -1.17 1.35
C ARG A 80 -19.41 -1.88 0.00
N ASP A 81 -20.10 -1.33 -1.00
CA ASP A 81 -20.10 -1.88 -2.35
C ASP A 81 -18.72 -1.70 -3.02
N ALA A 82 -18.03 -0.58 -2.78
CA ALA A 82 -16.66 -0.36 -3.22
C ALA A 82 -15.68 -1.41 -2.64
N ILE A 83 -15.78 -1.73 -1.34
CA ILE A 83 -14.99 -2.81 -0.72
C ILE A 83 -15.24 -4.14 -1.42
N ARG A 84 -16.51 -4.50 -1.65
CA ARG A 84 -16.87 -5.75 -2.34
C ARG A 84 -16.29 -5.83 -3.75
N GLU A 85 -16.28 -4.73 -4.49
CA GLU A 85 -15.67 -4.70 -5.83
C GLU A 85 -14.14 -4.84 -5.77
N ILE A 86 -13.48 -4.21 -4.79
CA ILE A 86 -12.04 -4.40 -4.57
C ILE A 86 -11.74 -5.87 -4.22
N ASP A 87 -12.52 -6.49 -3.34
CA ASP A 87 -12.34 -7.91 -2.98
C ASP A 87 -12.52 -8.84 -4.20
N ARG A 88 -13.47 -8.54 -5.07
CA ARG A 88 -13.63 -9.26 -6.35
C ARG A 88 -12.45 -9.08 -7.28
N ILE A 89 -11.88 -7.87 -7.37
CA ILE A 89 -10.67 -7.61 -8.15
C ILE A 89 -9.51 -8.43 -7.57
N ASN A 90 -9.32 -8.41 -6.26
CA ASN A 90 -8.27 -9.18 -5.58
C ASN A 90 -8.43 -10.70 -5.76
N SER A 91 -9.67 -11.21 -5.76
CA SER A 91 -9.93 -12.63 -6.07
C SER A 91 -9.46 -12.98 -7.48
N ARG A 92 -9.80 -12.16 -8.48
CA ARG A 92 -9.39 -12.38 -9.88
C ARG A 92 -7.88 -12.27 -10.07
N LEU A 93 -7.22 -11.35 -9.35
CA LEU A 93 -5.77 -11.24 -9.32
C LEU A 93 -5.15 -12.51 -8.77
N ARG A 94 -5.63 -12.99 -7.62
CA ARG A 94 -5.16 -14.25 -7.01
C ARG A 94 -5.27 -15.42 -7.98
N ASP A 95 -6.42 -15.59 -8.64
CA ASP A 95 -6.63 -16.68 -9.62
C ASP A 95 -5.64 -16.60 -10.79
N ARG A 96 -5.38 -15.38 -11.31
CA ARG A 96 -4.39 -15.17 -12.37
C ARG A 96 -2.97 -15.39 -11.89
N ASN A 97 -2.63 -14.97 -10.68
CA ASN A 97 -1.30 -15.18 -10.11
C ASN A 97 -1.01 -16.69 -9.99
N VAL A 98 -1.99 -17.46 -9.47
CA VAL A 98 -1.91 -18.94 -9.41
C VAL A 98 -1.69 -19.54 -10.80
N ALA A 99 -2.49 -19.13 -11.79
CA ALA A 99 -2.39 -19.65 -13.15
C ALA A 99 -1.02 -19.37 -13.82
N ASN A 100 -0.30 -18.34 -13.34
CA ASN A 100 1.01 -17.95 -13.86
C ASN A 100 2.18 -18.36 -12.93
N GLY A 101 1.92 -19.11 -11.85
CA GLY A 101 2.95 -19.52 -10.89
C GLY A 101 3.59 -18.34 -10.12
N LEU A 102 2.84 -17.26 -9.90
CA LEU A 102 3.27 -16.06 -9.20
C LEU A 102 2.80 -16.05 -7.74
N ASP A 103 3.36 -15.15 -6.94
CA ASP A 103 2.93 -14.94 -5.56
C ASP A 103 1.45 -14.54 -5.48
N LEU A 104 0.72 -15.13 -4.51
CA LEU A 104 -0.72 -14.92 -4.35
C LEU A 104 -1.07 -13.46 -4.03
N GLY A 105 -0.19 -12.75 -3.33
CA GLY A 105 -0.34 -11.37 -2.88
C GLY A 105 0.13 -10.33 -3.91
N LEU A 106 0.78 -10.76 -4.99
CA LEU A 106 1.36 -9.85 -5.98
C LEU A 106 0.29 -8.92 -6.60
N GLY A 107 0.53 -7.61 -6.48
CA GLY A 107 -0.35 -6.56 -7.02
C GLY A 107 -1.75 -6.52 -6.41
N GLN A 108 -1.97 -7.12 -5.23
CA GLN A 108 -3.24 -7.00 -4.54
C GLN A 108 -3.47 -5.57 -4.03
N ILE A 109 -4.72 -5.12 -4.16
CA ILE A 109 -5.18 -3.84 -3.62
C ILE A 109 -5.41 -3.99 -2.12
N GLN A 110 -4.51 -3.43 -1.32
CA GLN A 110 -4.56 -3.41 0.13
C GLN A 110 -5.47 -2.27 0.64
N TRP A 111 -6.78 -2.34 0.33
CA TRP A 111 -7.74 -1.28 0.70
C TRP A 111 -7.75 -1.00 2.21
N GLN A 112 -7.46 -2.04 2.98
CA GLN A 112 -7.40 -1.98 4.43
C GLN A 112 -6.31 -1.02 4.91
N ARG A 113 -5.07 -1.27 4.47
CA ARG A 113 -3.91 -0.43 4.75
C ARG A 113 -4.07 0.99 4.20
N PHE A 114 -4.74 1.11 3.05
CA PHE A 114 -5.09 2.38 2.47
C PHE A 114 -6.00 3.21 3.39
N VAL A 115 -7.08 2.62 3.90
CA VAL A 115 -8.01 3.28 4.83
C VAL A 115 -7.29 3.69 6.11
N GLU A 116 -6.56 2.78 6.74
CA GLU A 116 -5.79 3.05 7.98
C GLU A 116 -4.82 4.24 7.81
N LYS A 117 -4.13 4.29 6.66
CA LYS A 117 -3.18 5.37 6.35
C LYS A 117 -3.91 6.71 6.20
N TRP A 118 -4.98 6.75 5.43
CA TRP A 118 -5.72 7.98 5.17
C TRP A 118 -6.48 8.48 6.39
N GLU A 119 -7.03 7.59 7.21
CA GLU A 119 -7.68 7.93 8.48
C GLU A 119 -6.68 8.64 9.42
N THR A 120 -5.46 8.09 9.55
CA THR A 120 -4.38 8.72 10.33
C THR A 120 -4.00 10.10 9.80
N ILE A 121 -3.83 10.22 8.48
CA ILE A 121 -3.43 11.48 7.84
C ILE A 121 -4.52 12.54 7.98
N LEU A 122 -5.78 12.20 7.70
CA LEU A 122 -6.91 13.11 7.82
C LEU A 122 -7.11 13.53 9.28
N PHE A 123 -6.93 12.63 10.24
CA PHE A 123 -6.94 12.98 11.65
C PHE A 123 -5.88 14.03 11.98
N MET A 124 -4.64 13.85 11.53
CA MET A 124 -3.57 14.82 11.75
C MET A 124 -3.84 16.18 11.09
N LEU A 125 -4.39 16.18 9.86
CA LEU A 125 -4.71 17.40 9.12
C LEU A 125 -5.86 18.20 9.75
N ASN A 126 -6.84 17.51 10.36
CA ASN A 126 -8.02 18.14 10.94
C ASN A 126 -7.88 18.44 12.45
N THR A 127 -6.82 17.97 13.11
CA THR A 127 -6.57 18.24 14.52
C THR A 127 -5.83 19.58 14.67
N PRO A 128 -6.33 20.53 15.48
CA PRO A 128 -5.63 21.78 15.74
C PRO A 128 -4.22 21.52 16.32
N GLN A 129 -3.19 22.03 15.65
CA GLN A 129 -1.80 21.95 16.11
C GLN A 129 -1.30 23.33 16.54
N PRO A 130 -0.40 23.42 17.54
CA PRO A 130 0.32 24.65 17.82
C PRO A 130 1.32 24.92 16.69
N GLY A 131 0.90 25.70 15.69
CA GLY A 131 1.71 26.09 14.53
C GLY A 131 1.22 25.51 13.20
N GLU A 132 1.92 25.86 12.12
CA GLU A 132 1.67 25.27 10.81
C GLU A 132 2.16 23.82 10.79
N LEU A 133 1.29 22.90 10.35
CA LEU A 133 1.64 21.49 10.21
C LEU A 133 2.60 21.30 9.03
N ASP A 134 3.80 20.76 9.29
CA ASP A 134 4.67 20.30 8.21
C ASP A 134 4.08 19.05 7.55
N THR A 135 3.66 19.20 6.29
CA THR A 135 3.03 18.13 5.50
C THR A 135 4.03 17.23 4.78
N LYS A 136 5.33 17.58 4.74
CA LYS A 136 6.35 16.76 4.07
C LYS A 136 6.43 15.33 4.60
N PRO A 137 6.45 15.08 5.93
CA PRO A 137 6.46 13.72 6.45
C PRO A 137 5.24 12.90 6.01
N LEU A 138 4.08 13.54 5.90
CA LEU A 138 2.84 12.89 5.45
C LEU A 138 2.92 12.48 3.97
N MET A 139 3.41 13.38 3.11
CA MET A 139 3.61 13.08 1.69
C MET A 139 4.64 11.96 1.48
N LEU A 140 5.71 11.93 2.27
CA LEU A 140 6.68 10.82 2.25
C LEU A 140 6.03 9.50 2.66
N ALA A 141 5.25 9.49 3.74
CA ALA A 141 4.53 8.30 4.19
C ALA A 141 3.53 7.77 3.14
N LEU A 142 2.85 8.66 2.41
CA LEU A 142 2.00 8.27 1.28
C LEU A 142 2.82 7.70 0.11
N SER A 143 3.97 8.31 -0.21
CA SER A 143 4.88 7.79 -1.25
C SER A 143 5.36 6.38 -0.92
N ASP A 144 5.72 6.13 0.33
CA ASP A 144 6.18 4.82 0.79
C ASP A 144 5.06 3.79 0.73
N MET A 145 3.85 4.14 1.17
CA MET A 145 2.66 3.27 1.00
C MET A 145 2.41 2.94 -0.48
N CYS A 146 2.52 3.94 -1.37
CA CYS A 146 2.32 3.72 -2.80
C CYS A 146 3.35 2.76 -3.40
N LYS A 147 4.62 2.84 -2.98
CA LYS A 147 5.67 1.90 -3.40
C LYS A 147 5.53 0.53 -2.75
N GLU A 148 5.01 0.46 -1.53
CA GLU A 148 4.84 -0.78 -0.80
C GLU A 148 3.76 -1.64 -1.44
N TYR A 149 2.61 -1.03 -1.75
CA TYR A 149 1.40 -1.68 -2.26
C TYR A 149 1.10 -1.37 -3.73
N ASP A 150 2.10 -0.91 -4.47
CA ASP A 150 2.03 -0.63 -5.91
C ASP A 150 0.88 0.31 -6.34
N TYR A 151 0.49 1.25 -5.48
CA TYR A 151 -0.50 2.25 -5.84
C TYR A 151 0.07 3.30 -6.82
N PRO A 152 -0.77 3.84 -7.71
CA PRO A 152 -0.38 4.97 -8.54
C PRO A 152 0.15 6.16 -7.71
N ASN A 153 1.22 6.81 -8.19
CA ASN A 153 1.82 7.99 -7.54
C ASN A 153 0.84 9.15 -7.32
N ALA A 154 -0.31 9.16 -7.99
CA ALA A 154 -1.39 10.12 -7.76
C ALA A 154 -1.88 10.11 -6.29
N TRP A 155 -1.79 8.96 -5.62
CA TRP A 155 -2.11 8.80 -4.19
C TRP A 155 -1.03 9.35 -3.25
N ALA A 156 0.17 9.66 -3.75
CA ALA A 156 1.28 10.23 -2.98
C ALA A 156 1.20 11.77 -2.84
N SER A 157 -0.01 12.32 -2.70
CA SER A 157 -0.27 13.76 -2.62
C SER A 157 -1.42 14.10 -1.68
N LEU A 158 -1.48 15.36 -1.22
CA LEU A 158 -2.50 15.87 -0.29
C LEU A 158 -3.20 17.11 -0.90
N PRO A 159 -4.51 17.04 -1.21
CA PRO A 159 -5.31 15.82 -1.38
C PRO A 159 -4.77 14.94 -2.53
N PRO A 160 -5.20 13.66 -2.63
CA PRO A 160 -4.78 12.82 -3.75
C PRO A 160 -5.24 13.41 -5.08
N ARG A 161 -4.42 13.30 -6.12
CA ARG A 161 -4.73 13.84 -7.45
C ARG A 161 -5.71 12.93 -8.18
N GLU A 162 -6.88 13.45 -8.55
CA GLU A 162 -7.81 12.71 -9.41
C GLU A 162 -7.13 12.23 -10.70
N PRO A 163 -7.47 11.03 -11.20
CA PRO A 163 -6.99 10.57 -12.48
C PRO A 163 -7.50 11.54 -13.56
N ALA A 164 -6.64 11.96 -14.48
CA ALA A 164 -6.98 12.96 -15.51
C ALA A 164 -8.19 12.59 -16.41
N GLU A 165 -8.72 11.38 -16.31
CA GLU A 165 -9.83 10.85 -17.10
C GLU A 165 -11.23 11.10 -16.49
N THR A 166 -11.36 11.65 -15.27
CA THR A 166 -12.68 11.94 -14.65
C THR A 166 -13.30 13.28 -15.05
N HIS A 167 -12.58 14.17 -15.75
CA HIS A 167 -13.11 15.49 -16.16
C HIS A 167 -13.84 15.51 -17.52
N GLY A 168 -14.14 14.34 -18.09
CA GLY A 168 -14.72 14.21 -19.43
C GLY A 168 -16.25 14.08 -19.51
N VAL A 169 -17.02 14.16 -18.42
CA VAL A 169 -18.48 13.97 -18.49
C VAL A 169 -19.23 15.08 -17.74
N ASN A 170 -19.90 15.92 -18.55
CA ASN A 170 -20.99 16.83 -18.24
C ASN A 170 -20.71 18.12 -17.45
N LYS A 171 -20.08 19.09 -18.13
CA LYS A 171 -20.62 20.46 -18.09
C LYS A 171 -21.82 20.54 -19.04
N ILE A 172 -22.99 20.07 -18.61
CA ILE A 172 -24.24 20.50 -19.23
C ILE A 172 -24.46 21.92 -18.72
N LYS A 173 -24.28 22.89 -19.62
CA LYS A 173 -24.76 24.25 -19.44
C LYS A 173 -26.28 24.17 -19.32
N THR A 174 -26.83 24.56 -18.17
CA THR A 174 -28.21 25.04 -18.12
C THR A 174 -28.21 26.47 -18.63
N GLU A 175 -28.88 26.66 -19.75
CA GLU A 175 -29.41 27.95 -20.23
C GLU A 175 -30.44 28.52 -19.24
#